data_AF-A0A5D0CXC3-F1
#
_entry.id   AF-A0A5D0CXC3-F1
#
_cell.length_a   1.000
_cell.length_b   1.000
_cell.length_c   1.000
_cell.angle_alpha   90.00
_cell.angle_beta   90.00
_cell.angle_gamma   90.00
#
_symmetry.space_group_name_H-M   'P 1'
#
loop_
_entity.id
_entity.type
_entity.pdbx_description
1 polymer ?
#
loop_
_entity_poly.entity_id
_entity_poly.type
_entity_poly.pdbx_seq_one_letter_code
_entity_poly.pdbx_strand_id
1 'polypeptide(L)'
;MIRLLRAEWMKLRTFCLVLPVAAAVLLLGVISAFWYMNFRETPGGAYATMSVMYFFLSFTLMLSVTLLTSVMASTEHETKVWNRICTIPVAKPKIYLSKWIVACLLLFIEVSLIIAGTIVLWKLLFHEPAPLEIIVKQPLYCFCAVLAFISIQTWLSIVFANQSIAIGAGAAGSMASLFLARSTFPVLHYMPWTYPALSTPLLPGHGRWVLAGLVVGVVLLAAGCWHFKRKEW
;
A
#
# COMPACT_ATOMS: atom_id res chain seq x y z
N MET A 1 15.50 -15.78 -9.49
CA MET A 1 14.70 -14.72 -8.85
C MET A 1 15.50 -13.87 -7.88
N ILE A 2 16.25 -14.45 -6.93
CA ILE A 2 17.02 -13.68 -5.93
C ILE A 2 17.98 -12.65 -6.55
N ARG A 3 18.72 -13.01 -7.62
CA ARG A 3 19.59 -12.06 -8.35
C ARG A 3 18.83 -10.87 -8.94
N LEU A 4 17.60 -11.09 -9.41
CA LEU A 4 16.74 -10.06 -10.00
C LEU A 4 16.20 -9.13 -8.91
N LEU A 5 15.80 -9.69 -7.77
CA LEU A 5 15.37 -8.89 -6.61
C LEU A 5 16.51 -8.01 -6.08
N ARG A 6 17.73 -8.53 -6.00
CA ARG A 6 18.91 -7.72 -5.64
C ARG A 6 19.17 -6.60 -6.66
N ALA A 7 19.04 -6.90 -7.95
CA ALA A 7 19.20 -5.90 -8.99
C ALA A 7 18.15 -4.79 -8.88
N GLU A 8 16.87 -5.13 -8.67
CA GLU A 8 15.82 -4.14 -8.43
C GLU A 8 16.07 -3.34 -7.14
N TRP A 9 16.52 -3.99 -6.07
CA TRP A 9 16.87 -3.31 -4.82
C TRP A 9 18.00 -2.30 -5.00
N MET A 10 19.04 -2.62 -5.77
CA MET A 10 20.14 -1.71 -6.08
C MET A 10 19.72 -0.53 -6.96
N LYS A 11 18.64 -0.68 -7.75
CA LYS A 11 18.07 0.41 -8.55
C LYS A 11 17.19 1.35 -7.73
N LEU A 12 16.83 0.98 -6.49
CA LEU A 12 16.02 1.84 -5.64
C LEU A 12 16.78 3.13 -5.36
N ARG A 13 16.20 4.25 -5.79
CA ARG A 13 16.69 5.57 -5.38
C ARG A 13 16.47 5.71 -3.88
N THR A 14 17.32 6.50 -3.20
CA THR A 14 17.16 6.83 -1.78
C THR A 14 15.74 7.29 -1.45
N PHE A 15 15.11 8.02 -2.39
CA PHE A 15 13.71 8.43 -2.29
C PHE A 15 12.74 7.27 -2.04
N CYS A 16 12.89 6.11 -2.70
CA CYS A 16 12.03 4.94 -2.49
C CYS A 16 12.20 4.31 -1.10
N LEU A 17 13.36 4.48 -0.45
CA LEU A 17 13.62 3.99 0.89
C LEU A 17 13.12 4.97 1.96
N VAL A 18 13.24 6.27 1.69
CA VAL A 18 12.74 7.34 2.58
C VAL A 18 11.23 7.40 2.59
N LEU A 19 10.57 7.09 1.46
CA LEU A 19 9.13 7.23 1.31
C LEU A 19 8.31 6.40 2.33
N PRO A 20 8.55 5.09 2.52
CA PRO A 20 7.90 4.29 3.57
C PRO A 20 8.06 4.89 4.97
N VAL A 21 9.24 5.42 5.27
CA VAL A 21 9.55 6.03 6.56
C VAL A 21 8.78 7.35 6.72
N ALA A 22 8.83 8.21 5.70
CA ALA A 22 8.15 9.50 5.70
C ALA A 22 6.62 9.32 5.80
N ALA A 23 6.05 8.36 5.06
CA ALA A 23 4.62 8.05 5.10
C ALA A 23 4.19 7.53 6.48
N ALA A 24 4.96 6.62 7.09
CA ALA A 24 4.71 6.12 8.44
C ALA A 24 4.78 7.24 9.48
N VAL A 25 5.82 8.08 9.44
CA VAL A 25 5.99 9.21 10.36
C VAL A 25 4.85 10.23 10.19
N LEU A 26 4.44 10.51 8.95
CA LEU A 26 3.33 11.42 8.67
C LEU A 26 2.02 10.88 9.25
N LEU A 27 1.71 9.60 9.05
CA LEU A 27 0.51 8.99 9.62
C LEU A 27 0.53 9.02 11.16
N LEU A 28 1.67 8.71 11.78
CA LEU A 28 1.83 8.78 13.23
C LEU A 28 1.65 10.21 13.76
N GLY A 29 2.16 11.21 13.03
CA GLY A 29 1.94 12.62 13.32
C GLY A 29 0.47 13.04 13.19
N VAL A 30 -0.24 12.55 12.18
CA VAL A 30 -1.69 12.78 12.03
C VAL A 30 -2.45 12.16 13.21
N ILE A 31 -2.13 10.91 13.59
CA ILE A 31 -2.78 10.24 14.72
C ILE A 31 -2.59 11.03 16.02
N SER A 32 -1.36 11.45 16.33
CA SER A 32 -1.05 12.18 17.57
C SER A 32 -1.66 13.59 17.57
N ALA A 33 -1.64 14.30 16.44
CA ALA A 33 -2.25 15.62 16.31
C ALA A 33 -3.78 15.57 16.48
N PHE A 34 -4.46 14.63 15.79
CA PHE A 34 -5.92 14.47 15.93
C PHE A 34 -6.31 14.12 17.35
N TRP A 35 -5.55 13.24 17.99
CA TRP A 35 -5.76 12.91 19.39
C TRP A 35 -5.63 14.14 20.29
N TYR A 36 -4.54 14.89 20.15
CA TYR A 36 -4.27 16.08 20.96
C TYR A 36 -5.36 17.14 20.82
N MET A 37 -5.85 17.36 19.59
CA MET A 37 -6.81 18.42 19.29
C MET A 37 -8.26 18.05 19.62
N ASN A 38 -8.66 16.79 19.49
CA ASN A 38 -10.08 16.41 19.51
C ASN A 38 -10.46 15.40 20.60
N PHE A 39 -9.52 14.56 21.05
CA PHE A 39 -9.85 13.39 21.86
C PHE A 39 -9.17 13.38 23.23
N ARG A 40 -8.29 14.35 23.51
CA ARG A 40 -7.54 14.42 24.77
C ARG A 40 -8.43 14.49 26.02
N GLU A 41 -9.54 15.22 25.93
CA GLU A 41 -10.47 15.43 27.05
C GLU A 41 -11.65 14.45 27.06
N THR A 42 -11.76 13.60 26.03
CA THR A 42 -12.86 12.65 25.90
C THR A 42 -12.60 11.38 26.72
N PRO A 43 -13.60 10.86 27.47
CA PRO A 43 -13.49 9.54 28.11
C PRO A 43 -13.17 8.46 27.08
N GLY A 44 -12.09 7.69 27.29
CA GLY A 44 -11.64 6.68 26.32
C GLY A 44 -10.98 7.25 25.07
N GLY A 45 -10.59 8.53 25.07
CA GLY A 45 -9.94 9.20 23.95
C GLY A 45 -8.66 8.54 23.44
N ALA A 46 -7.99 7.74 24.28
CA ALA A 46 -6.86 6.90 23.85
C ALA A 46 -7.26 5.94 22.72
N TYR A 47 -8.41 5.28 22.82
CA TYR A 47 -8.91 4.35 21.79
C TYR A 47 -9.38 5.05 20.52
N ALA A 48 -9.69 6.35 20.58
CA ALA A 48 -10.02 7.13 19.39
C ALA A 48 -8.85 7.18 18.39
N THR A 49 -7.59 7.04 18.87
CA THR A 49 -6.42 6.92 17.98
C THR A 49 -6.54 5.75 16.99
N MET A 50 -7.15 4.63 17.40
CA MET A 50 -7.36 3.47 16.52
C MET A 50 -8.37 3.78 15.41
N SER A 51 -9.35 4.64 15.70
CA SER A 51 -10.35 5.11 14.72
C SER A 51 -9.75 6.10 13.72
N VAL A 52 -8.87 7.01 14.18
CA VAL A 52 -8.12 7.92 13.31
C VAL A 52 -7.18 7.13 12.40
N MET A 53 -6.43 6.20 12.99
CA MET A 53 -5.59 5.26 12.26
C MET A 53 -6.42 4.49 11.23
N TYR A 54 -7.59 3.99 11.59
CA TYR A 54 -8.49 3.29 10.68
C TYR A 54 -8.85 4.15 9.46
N PHE A 55 -9.18 5.42 9.69
CA PHE A 55 -9.55 6.33 8.63
C PHE A 55 -8.40 6.58 7.64
N PHE A 56 -7.20 6.88 8.13
CA PHE A 56 -6.10 7.34 7.26
C PHE A 56 -5.19 6.23 6.75
N LEU A 57 -5.14 5.06 7.42
CA LEU A 57 -4.21 3.98 7.08
C LEU A 57 -4.35 3.48 5.63
N SER A 58 -5.59 3.24 5.19
CA SER A 58 -5.86 2.78 3.82
C SER A 58 -5.32 3.76 2.77
N PHE A 59 -5.63 5.04 2.95
CA PHE A 59 -5.17 6.13 2.10
C PHE A 59 -3.64 6.26 2.09
N THR A 60 -3.00 6.24 3.27
CA THR A 60 -1.54 6.32 3.38
C THR A 60 -0.86 5.19 2.63
N LEU A 61 -1.26 3.93 2.88
CA LEU A 61 -0.64 2.78 2.22
C LEU A 61 -0.87 2.82 0.70
N MET A 62 -2.08 3.15 0.24
CA MET A 62 -2.37 3.22 -1.20
C MET A 62 -1.61 4.35 -1.91
N LEU A 63 -1.41 5.50 -1.26
CA LEU A 63 -0.54 6.54 -1.81
C LEU A 63 0.92 6.10 -1.85
N SER A 64 1.40 5.42 -0.81
CA SER A 64 2.76 4.87 -0.78
C SER A 64 2.98 3.88 -1.93
N VAL A 65 2.03 2.97 -2.16
CA VAL A 65 2.02 2.07 -3.33
C VAL A 65 2.14 2.85 -4.64
N THR A 66 1.28 3.86 -4.81
CA THR A 66 1.18 4.67 -6.04
C THR A 66 2.51 5.31 -6.40
N LEU A 67 3.16 5.92 -5.43
CA LEU A 67 4.44 6.58 -5.63
C LEU A 67 5.57 5.58 -5.82
N LEU A 68 5.63 4.51 -5.02
CA LEU A 68 6.67 3.49 -5.13
C LEU A 68 6.65 2.82 -6.50
N THR A 69 5.49 2.33 -6.96
CA THR A 69 5.41 1.65 -8.26
C THR A 69 5.66 2.61 -9.43
N SER A 70 5.26 3.88 -9.31
CA SER A 70 5.52 4.88 -10.33
C SER A 70 7.02 5.18 -10.45
N VAL A 71 7.73 5.42 -9.34
CA VAL A 71 9.18 5.66 -9.38
C VAL A 71 9.92 4.41 -9.88
N MET A 72 9.49 3.22 -9.48
CA MET A 72 10.08 1.96 -9.95
C MET A 72 9.85 1.72 -11.44
N ALA A 73 8.76 2.23 -12.02
CA ALA A 73 8.49 2.13 -13.46
C ALA A 73 9.13 3.26 -14.26
N SER A 74 9.20 4.48 -13.71
CA SER A 74 9.78 5.65 -14.37
C SER A 74 11.25 5.42 -14.73
N THR A 75 12.01 4.79 -13.83
CA THR A 75 13.41 4.44 -14.06
C THR A 75 13.61 3.55 -15.29
N GLU A 76 12.63 2.70 -15.64
CA GLU A 76 12.70 1.83 -16.82
C GLU A 76 12.23 2.49 -18.11
N HIS A 77 11.28 3.42 -17.99
CA HIS A 77 10.82 4.22 -19.13
C HIS A 77 11.87 5.24 -19.55
N GLU A 78 12.52 5.90 -18.60
CA GLU A 78 13.63 6.84 -18.85
C GLU A 78 14.82 6.14 -19.53
N THR A 79 15.15 4.93 -19.09
CA THR A 79 16.30 4.17 -19.61
C THR A 79 15.99 3.40 -20.90
N LYS A 80 14.76 3.49 -21.43
CA LYS A 80 14.25 2.72 -22.58
C LYS A 80 14.59 1.23 -22.49
N VAL A 81 14.65 0.70 -21.27
CA VAL A 81 15.08 -0.69 -21.01
C VAL A 81 14.16 -1.65 -21.73
N TRP A 82 12.86 -1.33 -21.87
CA TRP A 82 11.89 -2.13 -22.61
C TRP A 82 12.31 -2.45 -24.04
N ASN A 83 12.96 -1.52 -24.75
CA ASN A 83 13.45 -1.74 -26.12
C ASN A 83 14.73 -2.59 -26.15
N ARG A 84 15.48 -2.62 -25.04
CA ARG A 84 16.70 -3.44 -24.88
C ARG A 84 16.41 -4.77 -24.20
N ILE A 85 15.21 -5.02 -23.67
CA ILE A 85 14.87 -6.30 -23.01
C ILE A 85 14.99 -7.49 -23.98
N CYS A 86 14.84 -7.26 -25.30
CA CYS A 86 15.05 -8.30 -26.31
C CYS A 86 16.50 -8.80 -26.38
N THR A 87 17.48 -8.10 -25.80
CA THR A 87 18.88 -8.53 -25.75
C THR A 87 19.30 -9.14 -24.41
N ILE A 88 18.43 -9.08 -23.38
CA ILE A 88 18.73 -9.57 -22.04
C ILE A 88 18.05 -10.94 -21.84
N PRO A 89 18.74 -11.97 -21.33
CA PRO A 89 18.19 -13.32 -21.17
C PRO A 89 17.23 -13.46 -19.96
N VAL A 90 16.40 -12.44 -19.71
CA VAL A 90 15.46 -12.41 -18.58
C VAL A 90 14.03 -12.29 -19.11
N ALA A 91 13.18 -13.23 -18.71
CA ALA A 91 11.77 -13.23 -19.10
C ALA A 91 11.03 -12.01 -18.54
N LYS A 92 10.31 -11.27 -19.40
CA LYS A 92 9.48 -10.09 -19.06
C LYS A 92 8.59 -10.27 -17.80
N PRO A 93 7.89 -11.42 -17.61
CA PRO A 93 7.06 -11.62 -16.43
C PRO A 93 7.86 -11.66 -15.11
N LYS A 94 9.13 -12.08 -15.15
CA LYS A 94 9.99 -12.11 -13.96
C LYS A 94 10.34 -10.71 -13.48
N ILE A 95 10.50 -9.75 -14.40
CA ILE A 95 10.77 -8.33 -14.09
C ILE A 95 9.54 -7.72 -13.41
N TYR A 96 8.35 -7.93 -14.00
CA TYR A 96 7.09 -7.50 -13.41
C TYR A 96 6.90 -8.06 -11.99
N LEU A 97 7.09 -9.37 -11.82
CA LEU A 97 6.99 -10.04 -10.52
C LEU A 97 8.00 -9.49 -9.51
N SER A 98 9.25 -9.23 -9.91
CA SER A 98 10.24 -8.65 -8.99
C SER A 98 9.85 -7.27 -8.49
N LYS A 99 9.26 -6.42 -9.34
CA LYS A 99 8.79 -5.08 -8.91
C LYS A 99 7.66 -5.18 -7.91
N TRP A 100 6.70 -6.05 -8.20
CA TRP A 100 5.60 -6.30 -7.27
C TRP A 100 6.09 -6.79 -5.91
N ILE A 101 7.06 -7.72 -5.87
CA ILE A 101 7.67 -8.21 -4.62
C ILE A 101 8.39 -7.09 -3.88
N VAL A 102 9.20 -6.28 -4.57
CA VAL A 102 9.93 -5.17 -3.93
C VAL A 102 8.96 -4.12 -3.38
N ALA A 103 7.88 -3.80 -4.10
CA ALA A 103 6.83 -2.90 -3.60
C ALA A 103 6.18 -3.48 -2.33
N CYS A 104 5.85 -4.78 -2.31
CA CYS A 104 5.32 -5.44 -1.11
C CYS A 104 6.30 -5.38 0.07
N LEU A 105 7.60 -5.58 -0.16
CA LEU A 105 8.62 -5.50 0.90
C LEU A 105 8.74 -4.09 1.48
N LEU A 106 8.74 -3.05 0.64
CA LEU A 106 8.80 -1.67 1.09
C LEU A 106 7.54 -1.27 1.89
N LEU A 107 6.37 -1.72 1.46
CA LEU A 107 5.12 -1.56 2.22
C LEU A 107 5.11 -2.32 3.54
N PHE A 108 5.70 -3.53 3.56
CA PHE A 108 5.81 -4.28 4.81
C PHE A 108 6.70 -3.55 5.83
N ILE A 109 7.75 -2.86 5.36
CA ILE A 109 8.58 -1.99 6.20
C ILE A 109 7.75 -0.80 6.73
N GLU A 110 6.99 -0.13 5.87
CA GLU A 110 6.08 0.96 6.28
C GLU A 110 5.10 0.52 7.36
N VAL A 111 4.45 -0.62 7.16
CA VAL A 111 3.49 -1.23 8.10
C VAL A 111 4.17 -1.57 9.43
N SER A 112 5.38 -2.13 9.39
CA SER A 112 6.17 -2.44 10.59
C SER A 112 6.52 -1.18 11.37
N LEU A 113 6.88 -0.09 10.68
CA LEU A 113 7.16 1.21 11.28
C LEU A 113 5.91 1.83 11.89
N ILE A 114 4.74 1.73 11.23
CA ILE A 114 3.46 2.18 11.78
C ILE A 114 3.13 1.42 13.07
N ILE A 115 3.28 0.09 13.09
CA ILE A 115 3.04 -0.74 14.29
C ILE A 115 3.98 -0.30 15.42
N ALA A 116 5.29 -0.28 15.16
CA ALA A 116 6.29 0.07 16.16
C ALA A 116 6.08 1.50 16.69
N GLY A 117 5.85 2.45 15.78
CA GLY A 117 5.59 3.85 16.13
C GLY A 117 4.29 4.04 16.92
N THR A 118 3.24 3.29 16.60
CA THR A 118 1.98 3.33 17.36
C THR A 118 2.16 2.76 18.77
N ILE A 119 2.94 1.69 18.94
CA ILE A 119 3.28 1.15 20.26
C ILE A 119 4.08 2.16 21.08
N VAL A 120 5.06 2.83 20.46
CA VAL A 120 5.86 3.87 21.13
C VAL A 120 4.98 5.06 21.52
N LEU A 121 4.17 5.59 20.59
CA LEU A 121 3.21 6.66 20.89
C LEU A 121 2.27 6.26 22.01
N TRP A 122 1.78 5.02 22.01
CA TRP A 122 0.85 4.56 23.03
C TRP A 122 1.49 4.62 24.42
N LYS A 123 2.71 4.08 24.57
CA LYS A 123 3.44 4.09 25.84
C LYS A 123 3.81 5.50 26.32
N LEU A 124 4.00 6.45 25.41
CA LEU A 124 4.39 7.82 25.75
C LEU A 124 3.19 8.70 26.13
N LEU A 125 2.04 8.50 25.46
CA LEU A 125 0.87 9.37 25.60
C LEU A 125 -0.17 8.81 26.57
N PHE A 126 -0.25 7.47 26.72
CA PHE A 126 -1.30 6.81 27.48
C PHE A 126 -0.74 6.02 28.65
N HIS A 127 -1.44 6.09 29.77
CA HIS A 127 -1.16 5.32 30.98
C HIS A 127 -2.02 4.04 31.06
N GLU A 128 -2.73 3.71 29.98
CA GLU A 128 -3.63 2.55 29.86
C GLU A 128 -2.94 1.37 29.15
N PRO A 129 -3.37 0.13 29.40
CA PRO A 129 -2.82 -1.04 28.71
C PRO A 129 -3.02 -0.91 27.19
N ALA A 130 -1.95 -1.12 26.43
CA ALA A 130 -1.99 -1.03 24.98
C ALA A 130 -2.84 -2.16 24.38
N PRO A 131 -3.83 -1.86 23.51
CA PRO A 131 -4.58 -2.87 22.76
C PRO A 131 -3.71 -3.42 21.62
N LEU A 132 -2.66 -4.17 21.98
CA LEU A 132 -1.66 -4.70 21.04
C LEU A 132 -2.28 -5.50 19.90
N GLU A 133 -3.38 -6.21 20.19
CA GLU A 133 -4.11 -6.96 19.17
C GLU A 133 -4.60 -6.06 18.03
N ILE A 134 -5.23 -4.93 18.34
CA ILE A 134 -5.75 -4.00 17.33
C ILE A 134 -4.59 -3.28 16.64
N ILE A 135 -3.60 -2.80 17.41
CA ILE A 135 -2.43 -2.07 16.91
C ILE A 135 -1.66 -2.90 15.88
N VAL A 136 -1.57 -4.22 16.07
CA VAL A 136 -0.87 -5.12 15.16
C VAL A 136 -1.77 -5.61 14.02
N LYS A 137 -2.99 -6.09 14.33
CA LYS A 137 -3.87 -6.68 13.30
C LYS A 137 -4.30 -5.66 12.26
N GLN A 138 -4.59 -4.42 12.66
CA GLN A 138 -5.16 -3.43 11.77
C GLN A 138 -4.22 -3.04 10.59
N PRO A 139 -2.94 -2.68 10.81
CA PRO A 139 -1.97 -2.51 9.73
C PRO A 139 -1.74 -3.76 8.88
N LEU A 140 -1.61 -4.93 9.52
CA LEU A 140 -1.33 -6.17 8.80
C LEU A 140 -2.49 -6.61 7.90
N TYR A 141 -3.72 -6.46 8.36
CA TYR A 141 -4.90 -6.76 7.54
C TYR A 141 -5.04 -5.78 6.38
N CYS A 142 -4.77 -4.50 6.62
CA CYS A 142 -4.74 -3.48 5.58
C CYS A 142 -3.65 -3.78 4.53
N PHE A 143 -2.47 -4.23 4.95
CA PHE A 143 -1.40 -4.68 4.07
C PHE A 143 -1.83 -5.84 3.17
N CYS A 144 -2.42 -6.88 3.74
CA CYS A 144 -2.91 -8.02 2.96
C CYS A 144 -4.01 -7.60 1.97
N ALA A 145 -4.87 -6.67 2.37
CA ALA A 145 -5.94 -6.17 1.51
C ALA A 145 -5.43 -5.28 0.36
N VAL A 146 -4.34 -4.52 0.57
CA VAL A 146 -3.79 -3.60 -0.44
C VAL A 146 -3.07 -4.31 -1.59
N LEU A 147 -2.79 -5.61 -1.47
CA LEU A 147 -2.13 -6.40 -2.52
C LEU A 147 -2.87 -6.34 -3.86
N ALA A 148 -4.20 -6.32 -3.86
CA ALA A 148 -5.02 -6.09 -5.06
C ALA A 148 -4.67 -4.77 -5.73
N PHE A 149 -4.56 -3.70 -4.93
CA PHE A 149 -4.19 -2.38 -5.43
C PHE A 149 -2.74 -2.33 -5.90
N ILE A 150 -1.79 -2.99 -5.23
CA ILE A 150 -0.39 -3.11 -5.72
C ILE A 150 -0.34 -3.72 -7.12
N SER A 151 -1.10 -4.78 -7.38
CA SER A 151 -1.13 -5.43 -8.69
C SER A 151 -1.64 -4.49 -9.79
N ILE A 152 -2.74 -3.78 -9.53
CA ILE A 152 -3.33 -2.79 -10.46
C ILE A 152 -2.33 -1.67 -10.73
N GLN A 153 -1.77 -1.09 -9.66
CA GLN A 153 -0.95 0.10 -9.75
C GLN A 153 0.41 -0.21 -10.39
N THR A 154 1.00 -1.38 -10.11
CA THR A 154 2.22 -1.85 -10.79
C THR A 154 1.97 -2.06 -12.29
N TRP A 155 0.83 -2.66 -12.65
CA TRP A 155 0.46 -2.86 -14.05
C TRP A 155 0.28 -1.51 -14.76
N LEU A 156 -0.45 -0.59 -14.13
CA LEU A 156 -0.71 0.74 -14.67
C LEU A 156 0.58 1.54 -14.90
N SER A 157 1.47 1.59 -13.89
CA SER A 157 2.74 2.32 -13.96
C SER A 157 3.68 1.82 -15.07
N ILE A 158 3.59 0.53 -15.44
CA ILE A 158 4.45 -0.06 -16.48
C ILE A 158 3.80 0.03 -17.87
N VAL A 159 2.46 -0.01 -17.96
CA VAL A 159 1.76 0.09 -19.24
C VAL A 159 1.83 1.50 -19.80
N PHE A 160 1.70 2.52 -18.94
CA PHE A 160 1.68 3.92 -19.35
C PHE A 160 3.06 4.56 -19.22
N ALA A 161 3.64 4.95 -20.37
CA ALA A 161 4.90 5.68 -20.41
C ALA A 161 4.86 7.00 -19.62
N ASN A 162 3.70 7.68 -19.68
CA ASN A 162 3.46 8.91 -18.93
C ASN A 162 3.11 8.61 -17.47
N GLN A 163 4.07 8.86 -16.57
CA GLN A 163 3.93 8.60 -15.14
C GLN A 163 2.82 9.43 -14.49
N SER A 164 2.49 10.61 -15.02
CA SER A 164 1.41 11.44 -14.48
C SER A 164 0.05 10.75 -14.54
N ILE A 165 -0.18 9.89 -15.54
CA ILE A 165 -1.42 9.12 -15.66
C ILE A 165 -1.49 8.07 -14.55
N ALA A 166 -0.40 7.33 -14.34
CA ALA A 166 -0.36 6.29 -13.31
C ALA A 166 -0.47 6.89 -11.90
N ILE A 167 0.25 7.99 -11.63
CA ILE A 167 0.18 8.71 -10.35
C ILE A 167 -1.22 9.30 -10.16
N GLY A 168 -1.78 9.96 -11.17
CA GLY A 168 -3.11 10.58 -11.08
C GLY A 168 -4.20 9.56 -10.78
N ALA A 169 -4.20 8.42 -11.47
CA ALA A 169 -5.17 7.35 -11.23
C ALA A 169 -4.98 6.68 -9.85
N GLY A 170 -3.73 6.44 -9.43
CA GLY A 170 -3.44 5.87 -8.12
C GLY A 170 -3.83 6.80 -6.97
N ALA A 171 -3.54 8.09 -7.10
CA ALA A 171 -3.90 9.11 -6.12
C ALA A 171 -5.42 9.33 -6.05
N ALA A 172 -6.10 9.41 -7.19
CA ALA A 172 -7.56 9.49 -7.25
C ALA A 172 -8.21 8.25 -6.61
N GLY A 173 -7.69 7.06 -6.91
CA GLY A 173 -8.15 5.81 -6.30
C GLY A 173 -7.90 5.75 -4.79
N SER A 174 -6.74 6.23 -4.33
CA SER A 174 -6.42 6.31 -2.90
C SER A 174 -7.38 7.25 -2.19
N MET A 175 -7.66 8.42 -2.75
CA MET A 175 -8.63 9.37 -2.21
C MET A 175 -10.05 8.79 -2.21
N ALA A 176 -10.44 8.13 -3.30
CA ALA A 176 -11.75 7.49 -3.42
C ALA A 176 -11.97 6.40 -2.36
N SER A 177 -10.92 5.67 -1.96
CA SER A 177 -11.00 4.62 -0.93
C SER A 177 -11.61 5.10 0.39
N LEU A 178 -11.34 6.35 0.79
CA LEU A 178 -11.84 6.97 2.02
C LEU A 178 -13.36 7.09 2.06
N PHE A 179 -13.97 7.27 0.89
CA PHE A 179 -15.41 7.51 0.73
C PHE A 179 -16.15 6.27 0.25
N LEU A 180 -15.59 5.54 -0.71
CA LEU A 180 -16.23 4.37 -1.32
C LEU A 180 -16.51 3.26 -0.30
N ALA A 181 -15.59 3.04 0.64
CA ALA A 181 -15.76 2.03 1.69
C ALA A 181 -16.89 2.37 2.67
N ARG A 182 -17.31 3.64 2.76
CA ARG A 182 -18.41 4.10 3.62
C ARG A 182 -19.68 4.44 2.85
N SER A 183 -19.69 4.18 1.55
CA SER A 183 -20.87 4.40 0.72
C SER A 183 -21.99 3.42 1.09
N THR A 184 -23.23 3.86 0.92
CA THR A 184 -24.44 3.05 1.12
C THR A 184 -24.65 2.01 0.02
N PHE A 185 -23.93 2.11 -1.10
CA PHE A 185 -24.06 1.20 -2.24
C PHE A 185 -23.15 -0.02 -2.09
N PRO A 186 -23.69 -1.24 -1.91
CA PRO A 186 -22.88 -2.43 -1.65
C PRO A 186 -21.99 -2.85 -2.81
N VAL A 187 -22.35 -2.49 -4.05
CA VAL A 187 -21.54 -2.78 -5.24
C VAL A 187 -20.16 -2.10 -5.17
N LEU A 188 -20.08 -0.91 -4.58
CA LEU A 188 -18.83 -0.16 -4.45
C LEU A 188 -17.85 -0.84 -3.48
N HIS A 189 -18.33 -1.68 -2.57
CA HIS A 189 -17.48 -2.37 -1.58
C HIS A 189 -16.65 -3.50 -2.21
N TYR A 190 -17.08 -4.02 -3.36
CA TYR A 190 -16.36 -5.06 -4.13
C TYR A 190 -15.26 -4.50 -5.03
N MET A 191 -14.99 -3.20 -4.97
CA MET A 191 -13.92 -2.59 -5.72
C MET A 191 -12.55 -2.84 -5.04
N PRO A 192 -11.48 -3.12 -5.78
CA PRO A 192 -10.14 -3.32 -5.19
C PRO A 192 -9.64 -2.16 -4.31
N TRP A 193 -10.12 -0.94 -4.58
CA TRP A 193 -9.81 0.27 -3.82
C TRP A 193 -10.46 0.31 -2.43
N THR A 194 -11.55 -0.42 -2.19
CA THR A 194 -12.26 -0.40 -0.90
C THR A 194 -11.77 -1.46 0.08
N TYR A 195 -11.11 -2.52 -0.40
CA TYR A 195 -10.67 -3.62 0.46
C TYR A 195 -9.79 -3.18 1.64
N PRO A 196 -8.77 -2.30 1.47
CA PRO A 196 -7.92 -1.87 2.58
C PRO A 196 -8.70 -1.10 3.67
N ALA A 197 -9.67 -0.29 3.26
CA ALA A 197 -10.52 0.46 4.17
C ALA A 197 -11.63 -0.40 4.83
N LEU A 198 -11.86 -1.62 4.35
CA LEU A 198 -12.85 -2.55 4.93
C LEU A 198 -12.21 -3.70 5.74
N SER A 199 -10.89 -3.85 5.68
CA SER A 199 -10.14 -4.91 6.36
C SER A 199 -9.83 -4.66 7.85
N THR A 200 -10.34 -3.58 8.44
CA THR A 200 -10.04 -3.24 9.84
C THR A 200 -10.70 -4.22 10.82
N PRO A 201 -10.02 -4.65 11.90
CA PRO A 201 -10.64 -5.47 12.95
C PRO A 201 -11.78 -4.76 13.69
N LEU A 202 -11.90 -3.43 13.54
CA LEU A 202 -13.00 -2.64 14.10
C LEU A 202 -14.36 -2.89 13.42
N LEU A 203 -14.36 -3.48 12.21
CA LEU A 203 -15.58 -3.78 11.47
C LEU A 203 -15.92 -5.28 11.54
N PRO A 204 -17.22 -5.64 11.63
CA PRO A 204 -17.65 -7.02 11.53
C PRO A 204 -17.38 -7.57 10.12
N GLY A 205 -16.91 -8.82 10.04
CA GLY A 205 -16.67 -9.49 8.76
C GLY A 205 -15.43 -9.01 7.98
N HIS A 206 -14.52 -8.25 8.61
CA HIS A 206 -13.30 -7.72 7.99
C HIS A 206 -12.42 -8.78 7.30
N GLY A 207 -12.40 -10.01 7.82
CA GLY A 207 -11.60 -11.11 7.25
C GLY A 207 -11.94 -11.43 5.79
N ARG A 208 -13.19 -11.21 5.35
CA ARG A 208 -13.59 -11.45 3.95
C ARG A 208 -12.88 -10.48 2.98
N TRP A 209 -12.63 -9.25 3.41
CA TRP A 209 -11.99 -8.22 2.60
C TRP A 209 -10.48 -8.40 2.56
N VAL A 210 -9.89 -8.90 3.65
CA VAL A 210 -8.50 -9.36 3.67
C VAL A 210 -8.30 -10.49 2.66
N LEU A 211 -9.17 -11.50 2.70
CA LEU A 211 -9.13 -12.62 1.76
C LEU A 211 -9.38 -12.16 0.31
N ALA A 212 -10.33 -11.26 0.09
CA ALA A 212 -10.61 -10.69 -1.22
C ALA A 212 -9.37 -9.96 -1.78
N GLY A 213 -8.70 -9.14 -0.98
CA GLY A 213 -7.48 -8.45 -1.41
C GLY A 213 -6.32 -9.39 -1.74
N LEU A 214 -6.14 -10.47 -0.97
CA LEU A 214 -5.16 -11.53 -1.26
C LEU A 214 -5.47 -12.25 -2.58
N VAL A 215 -6.70 -12.77 -2.71
CA VAL A 215 -7.11 -13.56 -3.88
C VAL A 215 -7.11 -12.71 -5.14
N VAL A 216 -7.76 -11.54 -5.10
CA VAL A 216 -7.82 -10.61 -6.23
C VAL A 216 -6.42 -10.10 -6.57
N GLY A 217 -5.57 -9.84 -5.57
CA GLY A 217 -4.17 -9.45 -5.78
C GLY A 217 -3.37 -10.49 -6.54
N VAL A 218 -3.47 -11.76 -6.16
CA VAL A 218 -2.79 -12.87 -6.85
C VAL A 218 -3.34 -13.05 -8.27
N VAL A 219 -4.66 -12.98 -8.45
CA VAL A 219 -5.29 -13.10 -9.78
C VAL A 219 -4.84 -11.96 -10.70
N LEU A 220 -4.83 -10.72 -10.22
CA LEU A 220 -4.38 -9.56 -10.99
C LEU A 220 -2.88 -9.59 -11.27
N LEU A 221 -2.07 -10.09 -10.34
CA LEU A 221 -0.64 -10.32 -10.56
C LEU A 221 -0.41 -11.35 -11.69
N ALA A 222 -1.17 -12.45 -11.68
CA ALA A 222 -1.10 -13.47 -12.72
C ALA A 222 -1.55 -12.92 -14.09
N ALA A 223 -2.63 -12.13 -14.11
CA ALA A 223 -3.11 -11.46 -15.32
C ALA A 223 -2.08 -10.47 -15.86
N GLY A 224 -1.43 -9.67 -14.99
CA GLY A 224 -0.34 -8.78 -15.34
C GLY A 224 0.84 -9.54 -15.95
N CYS A 225 1.29 -10.63 -15.30
CA CYS A 225 2.34 -11.52 -15.82
C CYS A 225 2.00 -12.05 -17.22
N TRP A 226 0.76 -12.46 -17.44
CA TRP A 226 0.31 -13.01 -18.72
C TRP A 226 0.28 -11.95 -19.83
N HIS A 227 -0.22 -10.74 -19.52
CA HIS A 227 -0.20 -9.61 -20.43
C HIS A 227 1.24 -9.25 -20.86
N PHE A 228 2.18 -9.17 -19.91
CA PHE A 228 3.58 -8.87 -20.22
C PHE A 228 4.33 -9.99 -20.95
N LYS A 229 3.82 -11.23 -20.92
CA LYS A 229 4.35 -12.32 -21.76
C LYS A 229 4.06 -12.08 -23.24
N ARG A 230 2.90 -11.49 -23.57
CA ARG A 230 2.41 -11.30 -24.95
C ARG A 230 2.75 -9.94 -25.55
N LYS A 231 3.11 -8.95 -24.73
CA LYS A 231 3.40 -7.59 -25.20
C LYS A 231 4.75 -7.54 -25.93
N GLU A 232 4.68 -7.28 -27.23
CA GLU A 232 5.82 -6.89 -28.07
C GLU A 232 6.07 -5.39 -27.85
N TRP A 233 7.34 -5.00 -27.64
CA TRP A 233 7.77 -3.63 -27.36
C TRP A 233 8.63 -3.15 -28.52
#